data_AF-A0A1F5P148-F1
#
_entry.id   AF-A0A1F5P148-F1
#
_cell.length_a   1.000
_cell.length_b   1.000
_cell.length_c   1.000
_cell.angle_alpha   90.00
_cell.angle_beta   90.00
_cell.angle_gamma   90.00
#
_symmetry.space_group_name_H-M   'P 1'
#
loop_
_entity.id
_entity.type
_entity.pdbx_description
1 polymer ?
#
loop_
_entity_poly.entity_id
_entity_poly.type
_entity_poly.pdbx_seq_one_letter_code
_entity_poly.pdbx_strand_id
1 'polypeptide(L)'
;MPQGLVLNFFRWFFLVQPRTFMRTGLDLLAWGWNFFSIGYFAPRLFFPWHRDLSGYGRGFDLKRIFHVLGWNMISRVLGAIMRLTVMIFGIVVEVGLVVCWTLIIALWFAAPLAAPLLILNGFRFLLL
;
A
#
# COMPACT_ATOMS: atom_id res chain seq x y z
N MET A 1 -38.85 -0.62 -14.06
CA MET A 1 -39.97 -0.70 -13.09
C MET A 1 -39.53 -0.04 -11.79
N PRO A 2 -40.32 0.85 -11.18
CA PRO A 2 -39.96 1.43 -9.89
C PRO A 2 -39.98 0.31 -8.87
N GLN A 3 -38.80 -0.14 -8.45
CA GLN A 3 -38.66 -1.14 -7.41
C GLN A 3 -39.13 -0.53 -6.08
N GLY A 4 -39.79 -1.31 -5.23
CA GLY A 4 -40.15 -0.87 -3.88
C GLY A 4 -38.90 -0.43 -3.10
N LEU A 5 -39.05 0.58 -2.25
CA LEU A 5 -37.94 1.18 -1.50
C LEU A 5 -37.12 0.15 -0.71
N VAL A 6 -37.79 -0.86 -0.16
CA VAL A 6 -37.16 -1.99 0.54
C VAL A 6 -36.24 -2.79 -0.39
N LEU A 7 -36.72 -3.19 -1.58
CA LEU A 7 -35.92 -3.95 -2.54
C LEU A 7 -34.72 -3.14 -3.06
N ASN A 8 -34.92 -1.84 -3.30
CA ASN A 8 -33.83 -0.92 -3.64
C ASN A 8 -32.78 -0.83 -2.54
N PHE A 9 -33.20 -0.74 -1.28
CA PHE A 9 -32.29 -0.73 -0.13
C PHE A 9 -31.45 -2.01 -0.08
N PHE A 10 -32.08 -3.20 -0.14
CA PHE A 10 -31.35 -4.47 -0.12
C PHE A 10 -30.37 -4.59 -1.30
N ARG A 11 -30.79 -4.22 -2.51
CA ARG A 11 -29.92 -4.20 -3.69
C ARG A 11 -28.74 -3.25 -3.49
N TRP A 12 -28.98 -2.06 -2.99
CA TRP A 12 -27.90 -1.09 -2.76
C TRP A 12 -26.94 -1.58 -1.68
N PHE A 13 -27.46 -2.03 -0.54
CA PHE A 13 -26.69 -2.40 0.63
C PHE A 13 -25.82 -3.65 0.41
N PHE A 14 -26.36 -4.69 -0.24
CA PHE A 14 -25.66 -5.96 -0.42
C PHE A 14 -24.90 -6.08 -1.75
N LEU A 15 -25.29 -5.35 -2.80
CA LEU A 15 -24.70 -5.54 -4.13
C LEU A 15 -23.99 -4.29 -4.64
N VAL A 16 -24.63 -3.13 -4.59
CA VAL A 16 -24.06 -1.92 -5.22
C VAL A 16 -22.93 -1.36 -4.37
N GLN A 17 -23.20 -1.05 -3.10
CA GLN A 17 -22.22 -0.39 -2.25
C GLN A 17 -20.99 -1.25 -1.94
N PRO A 18 -21.11 -2.56 -1.65
CA PRO A 18 -19.93 -3.40 -1.42
C PRO A 18 -19.03 -3.50 -2.65
N ARG A 19 -19.59 -3.53 -3.87
CA ARG A 19 -18.80 -3.49 -5.11
C ARG A 19 -18.03 -2.18 -5.24
N THR A 20 -18.64 -1.06 -4.88
CA THR A 20 -17.96 0.24 -4.85
C THR A 20 -16.80 0.24 -3.86
N PHE A 21 -17.01 -0.25 -2.64
CA PHE A 21 -15.92 -0.39 -1.66
C PHE A 21 -14.80 -1.30 -2.16
N MET A 22 -15.14 -2.38 -2.84
CA MET A 22 -14.15 -3.28 -3.43
C MET A 22 -13.28 -2.55 -4.44
N ARG A 23 -13.90 -1.83 -5.36
CA ARG A 23 -13.18 -1.05 -6.37
C ARG A 23 -12.31 0.04 -5.74
N THR A 24 -12.86 0.85 -4.84
CA THR A 24 -12.11 1.93 -4.17
C THR A 24 -10.96 1.39 -3.33
N GLY A 25 -11.14 0.27 -2.64
CA GLY A 25 -10.05 -0.38 -1.89
C GLY A 25 -8.91 -0.82 -2.81
N LEU A 26 -9.22 -1.50 -3.91
CA LEU A 26 -8.22 -1.92 -4.89
C LEU A 26 -7.51 -0.73 -5.55
N ASP A 27 -8.23 0.32 -5.89
CA ASP A 27 -7.66 1.55 -6.45
C ASP A 27 -6.70 2.22 -5.44
N LEU A 28 -7.03 2.19 -4.15
CA LEU A 28 -6.18 2.75 -3.08
C LEU A 28 -4.91 1.93 -2.85
N LEU A 29 -5.00 0.60 -2.88
CA LEU A 29 -3.82 -0.30 -2.80
C LEU A 29 -2.94 -0.16 -4.05
N ALA A 30 -3.55 -0.03 -5.23
CA ALA A 30 -2.80 0.25 -6.46
C ALA A 30 -2.10 1.61 -6.38
N TRP A 31 -2.76 2.62 -5.82
CA TRP A 31 -2.17 3.94 -5.59
C TRP A 31 -0.97 3.85 -4.64
N GLY A 32 -1.09 3.18 -3.49
CA GLY A 32 0.01 3.07 -2.53
C GLY A 32 1.21 2.31 -3.12
N TRP A 33 0.95 1.23 -3.86
CA TRP A 33 1.98 0.47 -4.57
C TRP A 33 2.80 1.34 -5.53
N ASN A 34 2.13 2.25 -6.23
CA ASN A 34 2.76 3.20 -7.14
C ASN A 34 3.43 4.37 -6.40
N PHE A 35 2.81 4.91 -5.35
CA PHE A 35 3.34 6.00 -4.54
C PHE A 35 4.68 5.64 -3.91
N PHE A 36 4.78 4.43 -3.35
CA PHE A 36 6.03 3.88 -2.82
C PHE A 36 6.92 3.24 -3.89
N SER A 37 6.49 3.24 -5.15
CA SER A 37 7.25 2.73 -6.29
C SER A 37 7.75 1.29 -6.06
N ILE A 38 6.96 0.45 -5.39
CA ILE A 38 7.39 -0.89 -4.93
C ILE A 38 7.74 -1.76 -6.14
N GLY A 39 6.83 -1.85 -7.12
CA GLY A 39 7.08 -2.58 -8.36
C GLY A 39 8.23 -2.00 -9.18
N TYR A 40 8.51 -0.70 -9.04
CA TYR A 40 9.66 -0.09 -9.70
C TYR A 40 10.97 -0.47 -9.02
N PHE A 41 11.06 -0.41 -7.70
CA PHE A 41 12.30 -0.66 -6.97
C PHE A 41 12.66 -2.14 -6.82
N ALA A 42 11.69 -3.05 -6.73
CA ALA A 42 11.94 -4.48 -6.53
C ALA A 42 12.94 -5.10 -7.55
N PRO A 43 12.77 -4.97 -8.88
CA PRO A 43 13.75 -5.51 -9.85
C PRO A 43 15.05 -4.68 -9.91
N ARG A 44 15.06 -3.48 -9.33
CA ARG A 44 16.17 -2.52 -9.38
C ARG A 44 16.91 -2.40 -8.07
N LEU A 45 16.74 -3.34 -7.14
CA LEU A 45 17.28 -3.21 -5.78
C LEU A 45 18.78 -2.93 -5.79
N PHE A 46 19.55 -3.68 -6.58
CA PHE A 46 21.02 -3.54 -6.69
C PHE A 46 21.48 -2.71 -7.90
N PHE A 47 20.58 -1.97 -8.55
CA PHE A 47 20.98 -1.09 -9.67
C PHE A 47 21.80 0.09 -9.11
N PRO A 48 22.86 0.51 -9.81
CA PRO A 48 23.69 1.64 -9.38
C PRO A 48 22.83 2.90 -9.22
N TRP A 49 22.97 3.59 -8.08
CA TRP A 49 22.26 4.83 -7.82
C TRP A 49 22.84 5.97 -8.66
N HIS A 50 24.15 6.20 -8.52
CA HIS A 50 24.94 7.02 -9.44
C HIS A 50 25.97 6.12 -10.11
N ARG A 51 26.07 6.22 -11.45
CA ARG A 51 27.20 5.64 -12.17
C ARG A 51 28.41 6.50 -11.85
N ASP A 52 29.43 5.93 -11.24
CA ASP A 52 30.71 6.59 -11.12
C ASP A 52 31.28 6.82 -12.53
N LEU A 53 31.57 8.08 -12.85
CA LEU A 53 32.21 8.47 -14.12
C LEU A 53 33.71 8.13 -14.14
N SER A 54 34.25 7.58 -13.05
CA SER A 54 35.63 7.14 -12.95
C SER A 54 35.85 5.90 -13.83
N GLY A 55 36.33 6.13 -15.05
CA GLY A 55 36.72 5.07 -15.95
C GLY A 55 37.88 4.25 -15.38
N TYR A 56 37.87 2.94 -15.67
CA TYR A 56 38.94 2.00 -15.33
C TYR A 56 40.32 2.41 -15.91
N GLY A 57 40.36 3.31 -16.90
CA GLY A 57 41.59 3.79 -17.54
C GLY A 57 42.03 2.89 -18.70
N ARG A 58 43.21 3.17 -19.28
CA ARG A 58 43.87 2.31 -20.28
C ARG A 58 44.99 1.52 -19.60
N GLY A 59 45.07 0.21 -19.84
CA GLY A 59 46.08 -0.68 -19.25
C GLY A 59 45.58 -1.46 -18.03
N PHE A 60 46.41 -2.38 -17.51
CA PHE A 60 46.09 -3.23 -16.37
C PHE A 60 46.60 -2.61 -15.06
N ASP A 61 45.83 -1.68 -14.49
CA ASP A 61 46.10 -1.08 -13.18
C ASP A 61 45.16 -1.67 -12.12
N LEU A 62 45.64 -2.71 -11.42
CA LEU A 62 44.94 -3.39 -10.34
C LEU A 62 44.44 -2.43 -9.25
N LYS A 63 45.25 -1.43 -8.87
CA LYS A 63 44.89 -0.48 -7.81
C LYS A 63 43.68 0.34 -8.21
N ARG A 64 43.67 0.84 -9.45
CA ARG A 64 42.54 1.60 -9.99
C ARG A 64 41.30 0.74 -10.19
N ILE A 65 41.46 -0.51 -10.63
CA ILE A 65 40.37 -1.48 -10.78
C ILE A 65 39.66 -1.71 -9.44
N PHE A 66 40.41 -2.04 -8.38
CA PHE A 66 39.82 -2.28 -7.06
C PHE A 66 39.17 -1.03 -6.47
N HIS A 67 39.78 0.14 -6.67
CA HIS A 67 39.21 1.41 -6.22
C HIS A 67 37.85 1.70 -6.86
N VAL A 68 37.75 1.59 -8.20
CA VAL A 68 36.50 1.82 -8.94
C VAL A 68 35.45 0.75 -8.59
N LEU A 69 35.85 -0.51 -8.43
CA LEU A 69 34.95 -1.59 -8.03
C LEU A 69 34.36 -1.34 -6.63
N GLY A 70 35.20 -0.98 -5.65
CA GLY A 70 34.77 -0.69 -4.28
C GLY A 70 33.77 0.46 -4.23
N TRP A 71 34.03 1.55 -4.96
CA TRP A 71 33.13 2.71 -4.97
C TRP A 71 31.78 2.41 -5.63
N ASN A 72 31.80 1.67 -6.74
CA ASN A 72 30.58 1.17 -7.38
C ASN A 72 29.78 0.24 -6.46
N MET A 73 30.46 -0.60 -5.67
CA MET A 73 29.79 -1.50 -4.74
C MET A 73 29.12 -0.73 -3.61
N ILE A 74 29.81 0.25 -3.03
CA ILE A 74 29.25 1.14 -1.98
C ILE A 74 28.03 1.89 -2.52
N SER A 75 28.12 2.50 -3.71
CA SER A 75 27.00 3.19 -4.37
C SER A 75 25.77 2.30 -4.58
N ARG A 76 25.97 1.05 -5.02
CA ARG A 76 24.89 0.07 -5.19
C ARG A 76 24.26 -0.33 -3.85
N VAL A 77 25.07 -0.55 -2.82
CA VAL A 77 24.58 -0.92 -1.48
C VAL A 77 23.77 0.23 -0.86
N LEU A 78 24.27 1.45 -0.95
CA LEU A 78 23.55 2.63 -0.45
C LEU A 78 22.21 2.81 -1.18
N GLY A 79 22.19 2.63 -2.50
CA GLY A 79 20.97 2.64 -3.30
C GLY A 79 20.00 1.54 -2.93
N ALA A 80 20.50 0.33 -2.67
CA ALA A 80 19.69 -0.79 -2.21
C ALA A 80 19.06 -0.50 -0.85
N ILE A 81 19.81 0.04 0.11
CA ILE A 81 19.32 0.41 1.44
C ILE A 81 18.18 1.42 1.34
N MET A 82 18.36 2.51 0.59
CA MET A 82 17.32 3.54 0.47
C MET A 82 16.05 3.02 -0.19
N ARG A 83 16.18 2.24 -1.27
CA ARG A 83 15.03 1.59 -1.94
C ARG A 83 14.33 0.61 -1.01
N LEU A 84 15.08 -0.17 -0.25
CA LEU A 84 14.53 -1.14 0.70
C LEU A 84 13.76 -0.43 1.82
N THR A 85 14.29 0.65 2.38
CA THR A 85 13.60 1.44 3.42
C THR A 85 12.26 1.96 2.93
N VAL A 86 12.23 2.57 1.74
CA VAL A 86 10.98 3.08 1.14
C VAL A 86 10.00 1.94 0.87
N MET A 87 10.49 0.81 0.35
CA MET A 87 9.67 -0.34 0.02
C MET A 87 9.08 -1.00 1.27
N ILE A 88 9.88 -1.19 2.33
CA ILE A 88 9.42 -1.74 3.61
C ILE A 88 8.35 -0.83 4.20
N PHE A 89 8.59 0.48 4.25
CA PHE A 89 7.60 1.42 4.77
C PHE A 89 6.31 1.38 3.93
N GLY A 90 6.44 1.34 2.59
CA GLY A 90 5.31 1.19 1.70
C GLY A 90 4.50 -0.09 1.96
N ILE A 91 5.16 -1.23 2.14
CA ILE A 91 4.50 -2.49 2.48
C ILE A 91 3.77 -2.39 3.83
N VAL A 92 4.36 -1.75 4.85
CA VAL A 92 3.69 -1.53 6.14
C VAL A 92 2.42 -0.70 5.98
N VAL A 93 2.48 0.37 5.17
CA VAL A 93 1.30 1.20 4.86
C VAL A 93 0.24 0.38 4.10
N GLU A 94 0.62 -0.38 3.08
CA GLU A 94 -0.28 -1.26 2.33
C GLU A 94 -1.01 -2.26 3.23
N VAL A 95 -0.29 -2.92 4.14
CA VAL A 95 -0.89 -3.82 5.13
C VAL A 95 -1.90 -3.09 6.00
N GLY A 96 -1.56 -1.88 6.47
CA GLY A 96 -2.49 -1.03 7.22
C GLY A 96 -3.74 -0.68 6.42
N LEU A 97 -3.60 -0.33 5.14
CA LEU A 97 -4.72 -0.03 4.24
C LEU A 97 -5.64 -1.24 4.05
N VAL A 98 -5.09 -2.43 3.84
CA VAL A 98 -5.87 -3.68 3.75
C VAL A 98 -6.66 -3.94 5.03
N VAL A 99 -6.04 -3.76 6.20
CA VAL A 99 -6.72 -3.93 7.50
C VAL A 99 -7.86 -2.94 7.66
N CYS A 100 -7.61 -1.63 7.45
CA CYS A 100 -8.63 -0.59 7.54
C CYS A 100 -9.79 -0.84 6.57
N TRP A 101 -9.50 -1.18 5.32
CA TRP A 101 -10.51 -1.48 4.31
C TRP A 101 -11.35 -2.72 4.66
N THR A 102 -10.72 -3.78 5.18
CA THR A 102 -11.41 -4.98 5.66
C THR A 102 -12.35 -4.65 6.82
N LEU A 103 -11.90 -3.83 7.78
CA LEU A 103 -12.72 -3.38 8.90
C LEU A 103 -13.92 -2.55 8.44
N ILE A 104 -13.75 -1.66 7.45
CA ILE A 104 -14.85 -0.87 6.87
C ILE A 104 -15.91 -1.79 6.27
N ILE A 105 -15.52 -2.82 5.52
CA ILE A 105 -16.46 -3.79 4.94
C ILE A 105 -17.16 -4.60 6.04
N ALA A 106 -16.43 -5.05 7.06
CA ALA A 106 -17.01 -5.77 8.18
C ALA A 106 -18.04 -4.90 8.93
N LEU A 107 -17.69 -3.64 9.22
CA LEU A 107 -18.60 -2.66 9.84
C LEU A 107 -19.81 -2.37 8.96
N TRP A 108 -19.64 -2.29 7.65
CA TRP A 108 -20.75 -2.11 6.72
C TRP A 108 -21.79 -3.21 6.88
N PHE A 109 -21.38 -4.48 6.80
CA PHE A 109 -22.30 -5.60 6.95
C PHE A 109 -22.83 -5.78 8.37
N ALA A 110 -22.09 -5.33 9.39
CA ALA A 110 -22.57 -5.30 10.76
C ALA A 110 -23.58 -4.16 11.02
N ALA A 111 -23.57 -3.09 10.23
CA ALA A 111 -24.37 -1.88 10.44
C ALA A 111 -25.88 -2.12 10.67
N PRO A 112 -26.57 -3.01 9.93
CA PRO A 112 -28.01 -3.25 10.11
C PRO A 112 -28.36 -3.75 11.52
N LEU A 113 -27.44 -4.46 12.18
CA LEU A 113 -27.61 -4.94 13.55
C LEU A 113 -26.95 -3.99 14.56
N ALA A 114 -25.76 -3.49 14.26
CA ALA A 114 -25.02 -2.61 15.15
C ALA A 114 -25.75 -1.28 15.41
N ALA A 115 -26.36 -0.68 14.38
CA ALA A 115 -27.04 0.61 14.54
C ALA A 115 -28.22 0.54 15.53
N PRO A 116 -29.19 -0.39 15.43
CA PRO A 116 -30.24 -0.53 16.45
C PRO A 116 -29.69 -0.80 17.84
N LEU A 117 -28.70 -1.68 17.98
CA LEU A 117 -28.11 -2.01 19.27
C LEU A 117 -27.42 -0.81 19.94
N LEU A 118 -26.67 -0.01 19.16
CA LEU A 118 -26.02 1.19 19.67
C LEU A 118 -27.05 2.24 20.11
N ILE A 119 -28.12 2.41 19.33
CA ILE A 119 -29.22 3.32 19.68
C ILE A 119 -29.88 2.88 21.00
N LEU A 120 -30.25 1.61 21.12
CA LEU A 120 -30.89 1.08 22.33
C LEU A 120 -29.99 1.19 23.57
N ASN A 121 -28.70 0.87 23.45
CA ASN A 121 -27.76 1.01 24.56
C ASN A 121 -27.50 2.48 24.92
N GLY A 122 -27.46 3.38 23.95
CA GLY A 122 -27.35 4.82 24.18
C GLY A 122 -28.52 5.37 25.00
N PHE A 123 -29.76 5.00 24.66
CA PHE A 123 -30.94 5.38 25.46
C PHE A 123 -30.89 4.83 26.88
N ARG A 124 -30.43 3.59 27.08
CA ARG A 124 -30.26 3.01 28.42
C ARG A 124 -29.25 3.76 29.27
N PHE A 125 -28.15 4.21 28.66
CA PHE A 125 -27.12 4.99 29.36
C PHE A 125 -27.60 6.39 29.76
N LEU A 126 -28.48 7.02 28.97
CA LEU A 126 -29.03 8.36 29.26
C LEU A 126 -30.15 8.35 30.31
N LEU A 127 -30.79 7.20 30.55
CA LEU A 127 -31.93 7.04 31.48
C LEU A 127 -31.53 6.46 32.84
N LEU A 128 -30.24 6.13 33.03
CA LEU A 128 -29.62 5.74 34.31
C LEU A 128 -28.89 6.94 34.92
#